data_AF-A0A0F7JPS9-F1
#
_entry.id   AF-A0A0F7JPS9-F1
#
_cell.length_a   1.000
_cell.length_b   1.000
_cell.length_c   1.000
_cell.angle_alpha   90.00
_cell.angle_beta   90.00
_cell.angle_gamma   90.00
#
_symmetry.space_group_name_H-M   'P 1'
#
loop_
_entity.id
_entity.type
_entity.pdbx_description
1 polymer ?
#
loop_
_entity_poly.entity_id
_entity_poly.type
_entity_poly.pdbx_seq_one_letter_code
_entity_poly.pdbx_strand_id
1 'polypeptide(L)'
;MAVSVDGQWVTFSPPAGAVGLIGDVTDWRKREPIPVVDGAPLRLRLPRGAWVEYAWVDASGEAFADPDNAQRSLNPWWPYPRAAVVGEYARHPLWQMPDATRKGTAHRLTWEGTVFPGTRRVIVYTPHGYAGGPLPVYYVQDGVAFYRTGKLGDVMDRAAEAGLAPGAAFAFVEPGDRNEEYYLNPRYLEFLTTEVMPRVEGELVTASVRGLWGASLGGLISLFLGARHPELFSRVAAHSGAFIARPGATREGVIDTTTAGEWLLDELRANPPTHLTTSLDTGTLEWLTGPNRRMAGLFADLSLAHQYREYPSGHNWVTWREALPEAFLYLQGG
;
A
#
# COMPACT_ATOMS: atom_id res chain seq x y z
N MET A 1 -1.57 -10.47 -31.17
CA MET A 1 -2.07 -10.01 -29.85
C MET A 1 -0.91 -10.08 -28.88
N ALA A 2 -0.60 -8.99 -28.19
CA ALA A 2 0.49 -8.95 -27.21
C ALA A 2 0.33 -10.00 -26.10
N VAL A 3 -0.88 -10.09 -25.56
CA VAL A 3 -1.24 -11.00 -24.48
C VAL A 3 -2.51 -11.75 -24.87
N SER A 4 -2.54 -13.06 -24.61
CA SER A 4 -3.75 -13.87 -24.71
C SER A 4 -3.94 -14.74 -23.47
N VAL A 5 -5.19 -14.92 -23.05
CA VAL A 5 -5.55 -15.68 -21.85
C VAL A 5 -6.46 -16.84 -22.22
N ASP A 6 -6.07 -18.05 -21.79
CA ASP A 6 -6.86 -19.29 -21.88
C ASP A 6 -6.95 -19.93 -20.49
N GLY A 7 -8.09 -19.74 -19.83
CA GLY A 7 -8.27 -20.13 -18.43
C GLY A 7 -7.29 -19.40 -17.50
N GLN A 8 -6.32 -20.13 -16.96
CA GLN A 8 -5.24 -19.57 -16.12
C GLN A 8 -3.92 -19.40 -16.88
N TRP A 9 -3.87 -19.82 -18.14
CA TRP A 9 -2.67 -19.71 -18.94
C TRP A 9 -2.65 -18.37 -19.66
N VAL A 10 -1.63 -17.57 -19.37
CA VAL A 10 -1.37 -16.31 -20.04
C VAL A 10 -0.18 -16.50 -20.96
N THR A 11 -0.36 -16.14 -22.22
CA THR A 11 0.70 -16.16 -23.23
C THR A 11 1.10 -14.73 -23.55
N PHE A 12 2.37 -14.40 -23.32
CA PHE A 12 2.99 -13.13 -23.63
C PHE A 12 3.79 -13.29 -24.93
N SER A 13 3.45 -12.53 -25.96
CA SER A 13 4.13 -12.54 -27.25
C SER A 13 5.21 -11.46 -27.26
N PRO A 14 6.51 -11.81 -27.35
CA PRO A 14 7.58 -10.82 -27.31
C PRO A 14 7.55 -9.91 -28.56
N PRO A 15 7.61 -8.58 -28.39
CA PRO A 15 7.82 -7.66 -29.51
C PRO A 15 9.27 -7.73 -29.99
N ALA A 16 9.55 -7.12 -31.14
CA ALA A 16 10.90 -7.02 -31.66
C ALA A 16 11.86 -6.39 -30.62
N GLY A 17 13.03 -7.01 -30.42
CA GLY A 17 14.05 -6.55 -29.48
C GLY A 17 13.87 -7.01 -28.03
N ALA A 18 12.75 -7.63 -27.67
CA ALA A 18 12.57 -8.21 -26.34
C ALA A 18 13.44 -9.45 -26.15
N VAL A 19 14.27 -9.44 -25.10
CA VAL A 19 15.11 -10.58 -24.69
C VAL A 19 14.66 -11.20 -23.35
N GLY A 20 13.81 -10.50 -22.60
CA GLY A 20 13.28 -11.00 -21.34
C GLY A 20 12.00 -10.30 -20.89
N LEU A 21 11.27 -10.94 -19.99
CA LEU A 21 10.05 -10.43 -19.37
C LEU A 21 10.30 -10.18 -17.88
N ILE A 22 9.93 -9.00 -17.40
CA ILE A 22 9.89 -8.65 -15.98
C ILE A 22 8.49 -8.22 -15.57
N GLY A 23 8.22 -8.19 -14.27
CA GLY A 23 6.95 -7.71 -13.73
C GLY A 23 6.68 -8.24 -12.34
N ASP A 24 5.41 -8.31 -11.97
CA ASP A 24 4.99 -8.87 -10.68
C ASP A 24 5.52 -10.29 -10.47
N VAL A 25 5.55 -11.11 -11.53
CA VAL A 25 6.06 -12.51 -11.48
C VAL A 25 7.57 -12.63 -11.22
N THR A 26 8.34 -11.57 -11.48
CA THR A 26 9.79 -11.51 -11.22
C THR A 26 10.12 -10.57 -10.07
N ASP A 27 9.12 -10.04 -9.36
CA ASP A 27 9.30 -8.96 -8.38
C ASP A 27 10.11 -7.78 -8.99
N TRP A 28 9.81 -7.47 -10.26
CA TRP A 28 10.45 -6.50 -11.14
C TRP A 28 11.95 -6.70 -11.37
N ARG A 29 12.77 -6.39 -10.36
CA ARG A 29 14.24 -6.46 -10.41
C ARG A 29 14.84 -7.32 -9.30
N LYS A 30 14.02 -7.97 -8.47
CA LYS A 30 14.52 -8.86 -7.41
C LYS A 30 14.81 -10.28 -7.89
N ARG A 31 14.34 -10.63 -9.10
CA ARG A 31 14.65 -11.88 -9.80
C ARG A 31 15.08 -11.57 -11.22
N GLU A 32 15.85 -12.48 -11.80
CA GLU A 32 16.24 -12.40 -13.20
C GLU A 32 15.02 -12.34 -14.13
N PRO A 33 15.10 -11.58 -15.24
CA PRO A 33 14.06 -11.61 -16.27
C PRO A 33 13.80 -13.03 -16.76
N ILE A 34 12.54 -13.34 -17.05
CA ILE A 34 12.19 -14.61 -17.71
C ILE A 34 12.68 -14.50 -19.17
N PRO A 35 13.64 -15.33 -19.61
CA PRO A 35 14.30 -15.14 -20.90
C PRO A 35 13.36 -15.46 -22.06
N VAL A 36 13.43 -14.65 -23.11
CA VAL A 36 12.82 -14.94 -24.41
C VAL A 36 13.81 -15.77 -25.23
N VAL A 37 13.40 -16.96 -25.66
CA VAL A 37 14.23 -17.88 -26.45
C VAL A 37 13.69 -17.91 -27.87
N ASP A 38 14.53 -17.58 -28.86
CA ASP A 38 14.20 -17.58 -30.29
C ASP A 38 12.90 -16.81 -30.65
N GLY A 39 12.58 -15.76 -29.90
CA GLY A 39 11.34 -14.98 -30.08
C GLY A 39 10.05 -15.75 -29.75
N ALA A 40 10.15 -16.90 -29.10
CA ALA A 40 9.00 -17.72 -28.75
C ALA A 40 8.12 -17.05 -27.67
N PRO A 41 6.78 -17.18 -27.75
CA PRO A 41 5.89 -16.70 -26.70
C PRO A 41 6.16 -17.36 -25.34
N LEU A 42 6.06 -16.57 -24.28
CA LEU A 42 6.18 -17.03 -22.90
C LEU A 42 4.80 -17.41 -22.36
N ARG A 43 4.66 -18.63 -21.85
CA ARG A 43 3.39 -19.12 -21.30
C ARG A 43 3.50 -19.32 -19.79
N LEU A 44 2.76 -18.53 -19.02
CA LEU A 44 2.74 -18.57 -17.56
C LEU A 44 1.37 -18.99 -17.05
N ARG A 45 1.34 -19.75 -15.96
CA ARG A 45 0.11 -20.05 -15.24
C ARG A 45 -0.09 -19.04 -14.11
N LEU A 46 -1.15 -18.26 -14.18
CA LEU A 46 -1.44 -17.16 -13.26
C LEU A 46 -2.80 -17.34 -12.56
N PRO A 47 -2.99 -16.78 -11.35
CA PRO A 47 -4.26 -16.89 -10.63
C PRO A 47 -5.44 -16.37 -11.46
N ARG A 48 -6.62 -16.99 -11.32
CA ARG A 48 -7.83 -16.44 -11.96
C ARG A 48 -8.16 -15.09 -11.34
N GLY A 49 -8.68 -14.20 -12.17
CA GLY A 49 -9.00 -12.83 -11.81
C GLY A 49 -7.77 -12.02 -11.48
N ALA A 50 -6.57 -12.40 -11.93
CA ALA A 50 -5.36 -11.66 -11.62
C ALA A 50 -5.19 -10.42 -12.49
N TRP A 51 -4.67 -9.34 -11.89
CA TRP A 51 -4.10 -8.20 -12.59
C TRP A 51 -2.60 -8.27 -12.46
N VAL A 52 -1.89 -8.48 -13.57
CA VAL A 52 -0.44 -8.71 -13.56
C VAL A 52 0.25 -7.61 -14.34
N GLU A 53 1.05 -6.80 -13.65
CA GLU A 53 1.93 -5.83 -14.30
C GLU A 53 3.17 -6.53 -14.87
N TYR A 54 3.54 -6.18 -16.10
CA TYR A 54 4.74 -6.66 -16.77
C TYR A 54 5.35 -5.60 -17.68
N ALA A 55 6.59 -5.85 -18.08
CA ALA A 55 7.33 -5.11 -19.09
C ALA A 55 8.31 -6.04 -19.82
N TRP A 56 8.74 -5.63 -21.00
CA TRP A 56 9.82 -6.31 -21.71
C TRP A 56 11.16 -5.68 -21.35
N VAL A 57 12.23 -6.46 -21.48
CA VAL A 57 13.61 -6.01 -21.31
C VAL A 57 14.34 -6.26 -22.61
N ASP A 58 15.18 -5.31 -23.02
CA ASP A 58 16.01 -5.41 -24.23
C ASP A 58 17.40 -6.00 -23.94
N ALA A 59 18.22 -6.17 -24.99
CA ALA A 59 19.57 -6.73 -24.87
C ALA A 59 20.53 -5.90 -24.01
N SER A 60 20.21 -4.63 -23.73
CA SER A 60 20.99 -3.77 -22.84
C SER A 60 20.57 -3.89 -21.36
N GLY A 61 19.47 -4.61 -21.08
CA GLY A 61 18.88 -4.71 -19.76
C GLY A 61 17.88 -3.58 -19.44
N GLU A 62 17.52 -2.74 -20.42
CA GLU A 62 16.56 -1.66 -20.22
C GLU A 62 15.12 -2.17 -20.36
N ALA A 63 14.26 -1.76 -19.42
CA ALA A 63 12.85 -2.12 -19.42
C ALA A 63 12.03 -1.17 -20.30
N PHE A 64 11.19 -1.71 -21.17
CA PHE A 64 10.34 -0.96 -22.07
C PHE A 64 8.91 -1.52 -22.13
N ALA A 65 8.00 -0.68 -22.60
CA ALA A 65 6.59 -1.04 -22.67
C ALA A 65 6.34 -2.04 -23.79
N ASP A 66 5.41 -2.96 -23.57
CA ASP A 66 4.83 -3.71 -24.68
C ASP A 66 4.07 -2.75 -25.62
N PRO A 67 4.54 -2.57 -26.87
CA PRO A 67 3.92 -1.63 -27.80
C PRO A 67 2.55 -2.11 -28.30
N ASP A 68 2.31 -3.42 -28.23
CA ASP A 68 1.11 -4.08 -28.74
C ASP A 68 0.05 -4.29 -27.64
N ASN A 69 0.36 -3.91 -26.39
CA ASN A 69 -0.57 -3.90 -25.27
C ASN A 69 -0.90 -2.46 -24.82
N ALA A 70 -2.11 -2.00 -25.12
CA ALA A 70 -2.59 -0.68 -24.71
C ALA A 70 -3.01 -0.61 -23.23
N GLN A 71 -3.11 -1.75 -22.53
CA GLN A 71 -3.59 -1.81 -21.15
C GLN A 71 -2.51 -1.32 -20.18
N ARG A 72 -2.53 -0.03 -19.87
CA ARG A 72 -1.68 0.57 -18.85
C ARG A 72 -2.13 0.14 -17.46
N SER A 73 -1.17 0.08 -16.55
CA SER A 73 -1.46 -0.09 -15.13
C SER A 73 -1.33 1.22 -14.36
N LEU A 74 -1.86 1.24 -13.14
CA LEU A 74 -1.72 2.35 -12.20
C LEU A 74 -0.31 2.33 -11.58
N ASN A 75 0.71 2.61 -12.38
CA ASN A 75 2.10 2.57 -11.92
C ASN A 75 2.69 3.99 -11.89
N PRO A 76 3.01 4.55 -10.70
CA PRO A 76 3.59 5.88 -10.58
C PRO A 76 5.12 5.88 -10.68
N TRP A 77 5.77 4.72 -10.63
CA TRP A 77 7.23 4.61 -10.64
C TRP A 77 7.79 4.57 -12.05
N TRP A 78 7.07 3.93 -12.97
CA TRP A 78 7.51 3.74 -14.34
C TRP A 78 6.38 3.94 -15.35
N PRO A 79 6.68 4.47 -16.55
CA PRO A 79 5.69 4.66 -17.60
C PRO A 79 5.46 3.41 -18.47
N TYR A 80 6.39 2.46 -18.41
CA TYR A 80 6.41 1.27 -19.27
C TYR A 80 5.47 0.13 -18.87
N PRO A 81 5.07 -0.09 -17.60
CA PRO A 81 4.27 -1.24 -17.21
C PRO A 81 2.97 -1.36 -18.01
N ARG A 82 2.67 -2.59 -18.42
CA ARG A 82 1.40 -3.00 -19.01
C ARG A 82 0.77 -4.09 -18.15
N ALA A 83 -0.54 -4.22 -18.26
CA ALA A 83 -1.29 -5.20 -17.48
C ALA A 83 -1.74 -6.36 -18.37
N ALA A 84 -1.64 -7.56 -17.83
CA ALA A 84 -2.35 -8.74 -18.29
C ALA A 84 -3.44 -9.08 -17.26
N VAL A 85 -4.70 -9.20 -17.71
CA VAL A 85 -5.82 -9.56 -16.83
C VAL A 85 -6.29 -10.98 -17.11
N VAL A 86 -6.27 -11.82 -16.08
CA VAL A 86 -6.63 -13.25 -16.19
C VAL A 86 -8.13 -13.42 -16.00
N GLY A 87 -8.90 -13.23 -17.06
CA GLY A 87 -10.37 -13.22 -17.00
C GLY A 87 -10.88 -11.84 -16.60
N GLU A 88 -11.53 -11.74 -15.44
CA GLU A 88 -12.03 -10.46 -14.90
C GLU A 88 -11.37 -10.17 -13.54
N TYR A 89 -10.80 -8.97 -13.41
CA TYR A 89 -10.27 -8.49 -12.13
C TYR A 89 -11.41 -7.91 -11.30
N ALA A 90 -11.79 -8.61 -10.23
CA ALA A 90 -12.88 -8.21 -9.35
C ALA A 90 -12.53 -6.89 -8.66
N ARG A 91 -13.47 -5.93 -8.71
CA ARG A 91 -13.38 -4.66 -8.00
C ARG A 91 -14.32 -4.64 -6.81
N HIS A 92 -13.89 -4.03 -5.72
CA HIS A 92 -14.77 -3.86 -4.58
C HIS A 92 -16.04 -3.06 -4.97
N PRO A 93 -17.25 -3.41 -4.47
CA PRO A 93 -18.50 -2.74 -4.84
C PRO A 93 -18.47 -1.21 -4.69
N LEU A 94 -17.80 -0.67 -3.67
CA LEU A 94 -17.61 0.78 -3.51
C LEU A 94 -16.96 1.44 -4.73
N TRP A 95 -16.00 0.80 -5.39
CA TRP A 95 -15.38 1.35 -6.60
C TRP A 95 -16.27 1.27 -7.84
N GLN A 96 -17.31 0.46 -7.80
CA GLN A 96 -18.30 0.33 -8.85
C GLN A 96 -19.45 1.34 -8.68
N MET A 97 -19.59 1.95 -7.50
CA MET A 97 -20.56 3.01 -7.26
C MET A 97 -20.18 4.31 -8.00
N PRO A 98 -21.18 5.14 -8.36
CA PRO A 98 -20.93 6.50 -8.84
C PRO A 98 -20.02 7.29 -7.90
N ASP A 99 -19.36 8.32 -8.43
CA ASP A 99 -18.67 9.28 -7.59
C ASP A 99 -19.65 9.91 -6.59
N ALA A 100 -19.24 9.96 -5.32
CA ALA A 100 -20.03 10.60 -4.27
C ALA A 100 -20.29 12.07 -4.62
N THR A 101 -21.54 12.50 -4.45
CA THR A 101 -21.94 13.90 -4.66
C THR A 101 -21.53 14.79 -3.49
N ARG A 102 -21.49 14.21 -2.28
CA ARG A 102 -21.03 14.87 -1.05
C ARG A 102 -19.55 14.60 -0.82
N LYS A 103 -18.72 15.52 -1.30
CA LYS A 103 -17.26 15.44 -1.16
C LYS A 103 -16.75 16.08 0.13
N GLY A 104 -15.72 15.46 0.71
CA GLY A 104 -14.95 16.02 1.80
C GLY A 104 -14.07 17.21 1.41
N THR A 105 -13.44 17.84 2.41
CA THR A 105 -12.61 19.05 2.24
C THR A 105 -11.13 18.73 2.44
N ALA A 106 -10.27 19.25 1.56
CA ALA A 106 -8.82 19.07 1.64
C ALA A 106 -8.11 20.36 2.07
N HIS A 107 -7.40 20.32 3.20
CA HIS A 107 -6.53 21.38 3.69
C HIS A 107 -5.08 20.99 3.44
N ARG A 108 -4.31 21.85 2.78
CA ARG A 108 -2.90 21.60 2.47
C ARG A 108 -2.02 22.39 3.41
N LEU A 109 -1.16 21.68 4.12
CA LEU A 109 -0.22 22.25 5.06
C LEU A 109 1.20 22.03 4.54
N THR A 110 2.06 23.02 4.75
CA THR A 110 3.49 22.95 4.41
C THR A 110 4.28 23.70 5.46
N TRP A 111 5.40 23.13 5.89
CA TRP A 111 6.30 23.76 6.86
C TRP A 111 7.72 23.26 6.65
N GLU A 112 8.69 23.92 7.28
CA GLU A 112 10.06 23.43 7.33
C GLU A 112 10.23 22.49 8.53
N GLY A 113 10.62 21.25 8.26
CA GLY A 113 10.79 20.21 9.28
C GLY A 113 12.05 20.41 10.10
N THR A 114 11.97 19.99 11.36
CA THR A 114 13.06 20.09 12.35
C THR A 114 13.56 18.71 12.80
N VAL A 115 12.66 17.74 12.99
CA VAL A 115 13.00 16.35 13.29
C VAL A 115 13.63 15.68 12.07
N PHE A 116 13.00 15.85 10.90
CA PHE A 116 13.56 15.51 9.60
C PHE A 116 13.66 16.80 8.78
N PRO A 117 14.88 17.33 8.55
CA PRO A 117 15.07 18.60 7.84
C PRO A 117 14.45 18.62 6.44
N GLY A 118 13.98 19.79 6.03
CA GLY A 118 13.45 20.07 4.70
C GLY A 118 11.94 20.31 4.69
N THR A 119 11.42 20.71 3.53
CA THR A 119 10.00 21.05 3.37
C THR A 119 9.10 19.84 3.55
N ARG A 120 8.25 19.87 4.58
CA ARG A 120 7.26 18.84 4.90
C ARG A 120 5.88 19.24 4.39
N ARG A 121 5.07 18.24 4.03
CA ARG A 121 3.72 18.45 3.49
C ARG A 121 2.75 17.45 4.07
N VAL A 122 1.55 17.94 4.41
CA VAL A 122 0.41 17.12 4.80
C VAL A 122 -0.84 17.63 4.09
N ILE A 123 -1.66 16.69 3.60
CA ILE A 123 -3.01 17.00 3.14
C ILE A 123 -3.98 16.44 4.19
N VAL A 124 -4.70 17.32 4.89
CA VAL A 124 -5.76 16.91 5.83
C VAL A 124 -7.07 16.86 5.06
N TYR A 125 -7.68 15.68 4.98
CA TYR A 125 -8.97 15.47 4.34
C TYR A 125 -10.03 15.18 5.38
N THR A 126 -11.07 16.00 5.44
CA THR A 126 -12.20 15.84 6.38
C THR A 126 -13.48 15.46 5.64
N PRO A 127 -14.42 14.75 6.30
CA PRO A 127 -15.68 14.36 5.68
C PRO A 127 -16.52 15.55 5.23
N HIS A 128 -17.42 15.32 4.27
CA HIS A 128 -18.37 16.34 3.84
C HIS A 128 -19.18 16.89 5.02
N GLY A 129 -19.29 18.22 5.11
CA GLY A 129 -20.06 18.89 6.16
C GLY A 129 -19.44 18.83 7.56
N TYR A 130 -18.20 18.36 7.70
CA TYR A 130 -17.50 18.39 8.97
C TYR A 130 -17.31 19.85 9.45
N ALA A 131 -17.90 20.15 10.62
CA ALA A 131 -17.92 21.49 11.22
C ALA A 131 -17.33 21.51 12.64
N GLY A 132 -16.55 20.48 12.99
CA GLY A 132 -15.98 20.27 14.32
C GLY A 132 -16.54 19.03 15.04
N GLY A 133 -15.89 18.65 16.14
CA GLY A 133 -16.26 17.50 16.97
C GLY A 133 -15.33 16.29 16.81
N PRO A 134 -15.35 15.34 17.76
CA PRO A 134 -14.44 14.20 17.75
C PRO A 134 -14.74 13.19 16.63
N LEU A 135 -13.72 12.79 15.86
CA LEU A 135 -13.80 11.72 14.86
C LEU A 135 -12.49 10.90 14.76
N PRO A 136 -12.50 9.70 14.16
CA PRO A 136 -11.27 8.94 13.93
C PRO A 136 -10.33 9.69 12.97
N VAL A 137 -9.06 9.84 13.33
CA VAL A 137 -8.02 10.47 12.50
C VAL A 137 -6.97 9.42 12.14
N TYR A 138 -6.69 9.25 10.85
CA TYR A 138 -5.64 8.37 10.38
C TYR A 138 -4.47 9.18 9.81
N TYR A 139 -3.27 8.92 10.31
CA TYR A 139 -2.03 9.42 9.74
C TYR A 139 -1.57 8.45 8.65
N VAL A 140 -1.71 8.90 7.41
CA VAL A 140 -1.53 8.07 6.21
C VAL A 140 -0.16 8.35 5.60
N GLN A 141 0.70 7.33 5.62
CA GLN A 141 2.05 7.37 5.06
C GLN A 141 2.00 7.38 3.54
N ASP A 142 3.03 7.88 2.86
CA ASP A 142 3.02 8.08 1.39
C ASP A 142 1.83 8.95 0.95
N GLY A 143 1.61 10.05 1.68
CA GLY A 143 0.38 10.83 1.67
C GLY A 143 -0.11 11.26 0.29
N VAL A 144 0.77 11.82 -0.56
CA VAL A 144 0.36 12.25 -1.91
C VAL A 144 -0.11 11.06 -2.73
N ALA A 145 0.51 9.90 -2.57
CA ALA A 145 0.16 8.71 -3.32
C ALA A 145 -1.19 8.14 -2.89
N PHE A 146 -1.47 8.02 -1.59
CA PHE A 146 -2.82 7.61 -1.13
C PHE A 146 -3.91 8.64 -1.46
N TYR A 147 -3.58 9.94 -1.44
CA TYR A 147 -4.53 10.99 -1.80
C TYR A 147 -4.85 10.99 -3.31
N ARG A 148 -3.83 10.91 -4.18
CA ARG A 148 -4.01 11.04 -5.64
C ARG A 148 -4.24 9.73 -6.36
N THR A 149 -3.44 8.71 -6.05
CA THR A 149 -3.43 7.41 -6.73
C THR A 149 -4.38 6.44 -6.04
N GLY A 150 -4.28 6.33 -4.72
CA GLY A 150 -5.17 5.50 -3.91
C GLY A 150 -6.60 6.04 -3.86
N LYS A 151 -6.78 7.36 -3.90
CA LYS A 151 -8.09 8.02 -3.79
C LYS A 151 -8.84 7.64 -2.49
N LEU A 152 -8.10 7.51 -1.38
CA LEU A 152 -8.68 7.08 -0.09
C LEU A 152 -9.82 8.01 0.39
N GLY A 153 -9.72 9.32 0.15
CA GLY A 153 -10.82 10.26 0.43
C GLY A 153 -12.10 9.94 -0.35
N ASP A 154 -11.98 9.53 -1.63
CA ASP A 154 -13.13 9.15 -2.46
C ASP A 154 -13.78 7.84 -2.00
N VAL A 155 -13.01 6.92 -1.41
CA VAL A 155 -13.54 5.70 -0.78
C VAL A 155 -14.42 6.07 0.41
N MET A 156 -13.90 6.92 1.29
CA MET A 156 -14.64 7.37 2.47
C MET A 156 -15.90 8.13 2.06
N ASP A 157 -15.82 9.05 1.09
CA ASP A 157 -16.99 9.82 0.65
C ASP A 157 -18.09 8.89 0.11
N ARG A 158 -17.72 7.88 -0.69
CA ARG A 158 -18.68 6.88 -1.18
C ARG A 158 -19.29 6.07 -0.05
N ALA A 159 -18.46 5.60 0.88
CA ALA A 159 -18.92 4.81 2.03
C ALA A 159 -19.86 5.61 2.95
N ALA A 160 -19.53 6.87 3.22
CA ALA A 160 -20.35 7.77 4.01
C ALA A 160 -21.65 8.14 3.28
N GLU A 161 -21.60 8.42 1.97
CA GLU A 161 -22.78 8.73 1.18
C GLU A 161 -23.75 7.54 1.08
N ALA A 162 -23.21 6.32 0.99
CA ALA A 162 -23.97 5.08 0.98
C ALA A 162 -24.44 4.63 2.37
N GLY A 163 -24.05 5.32 3.45
CA GLY A 163 -24.41 4.95 4.82
C GLY A 163 -23.72 3.67 5.33
N LEU A 164 -22.61 3.26 4.72
CA LEU A 164 -21.87 2.04 5.08
C LEU A 164 -20.90 2.25 6.23
N ALA A 165 -20.39 3.47 6.41
CA ALA A 165 -19.51 3.81 7.53
C ALA A 165 -19.59 5.31 7.85
N PRO A 166 -19.37 5.72 9.12
CA PRO A 166 -19.17 7.12 9.44
C PRO A 166 -17.89 7.68 8.79
N GLY A 167 -17.82 9.01 8.67
CA GLY A 167 -16.64 9.69 8.17
C GLY A 167 -15.45 9.63 9.15
N ALA A 168 -14.25 9.73 8.60
CA ALA A 168 -13.00 9.88 9.34
C ALA A 168 -12.19 11.05 8.75
N ALA A 169 -11.12 11.48 9.40
CA ALA A 169 -10.15 12.36 8.78
C ALA A 169 -8.90 11.60 8.39
N PHE A 170 -8.32 11.99 7.26
CA PHE A 170 -7.03 11.48 6.80
C PHE A 170 -6.01 12.60 6.78
N ALA A 171 -4.95 12.47 7.57
CA ALA A 171 -3.76 13.28 7.43
C ALA A 171 -2.78 12.54 6.51
N PHE A 172 -2.79 12.87 5.23
CA PHE A 172 -1.90 12.31 4.22
C PHE A 172 -0.50 12.93 4.36
N VAL A 173 0.40 12.23 5.05
CA VAL A 173 1.76 12.67 5.39
C VAL A 173 2.74 12.27 4.29
N GLU A 174 3.36 13.25 3.63
CA GLU A 174 4.39 12.98 2.64
C GLU A 174 5.76 12.76 3.31
N PRO A 175 6.50 11.69 2.99
CA PRO A 175 7.86 11.49 3.48
C PRO A 175 8.84 12.45 2.82
N GLY A 176 9.92 12.79 3.53
CA GLY A 176 11.11 13.44 2.97
C GLY A 176 12.06 12.37 2.43
N ASP A 177 12.73 11.66 3.35
CA ASP A 177 13.46 10.43 3.04
C ASP A 177 12.65 9.24 3.52
N ARG A 178 11.96 8.58 2.59
CA ARG A 178 11.09 7.45 2.87
C ARG A 178 11.82 6.28 3.54
N ASN A 179 13.09 6.04 3.20
CA ASN A 179 13.83 4.90 3.74
C ASN A 179 14.31 5.21 5.17
N GLU A 180 14.84 6.42 5.41
CA GLU A 180 15.24 6.85 6.75
C GLU A 180 14.03 6.90 7.70
N GLU A 181 12.91 7.44 7.22
CA GLU A 181 11.73 7.67 8.06
C GLU A 181 10.96 6.38 8.35
N TYR A 182 10.76 5.50 7.36
CA TYR A 182 9.83 4.38 7.51
C TYR A 182 10.48 3.03 7.87
N TYR A 183 11.81 2.91 7.83
CA TYR A 183 12.48 1.65 8.15
C TYR A 183 12.74 1.51 9.66
N LEU A 184 11.69 1.20 10.42
CA LEU A 184 11.74 0.94 11.88
C LEU A 184 12.39 2.06 12.71
N ASN A 185 12.27 3.31 12.25
CA ASN A 185 12.92 4.46 12.89
C ASN A 185 11.97 5.13 13.91
N PRO A 186 12.25 5.08 15.22
CA PRO A 186 11.40 5.71 16.23
C PRO A 186 11.38 7.23 16.14
N ARG A 187 12.36 7.89 15.49
CA ARG A 187 12.31 9.35 15.24
C ARG A 187 11.10 9.75 14.38
N TYR A 188 10.52 8.81 13.62
CA TYR A 188 9.28 9.09 12.91
C TYR A 188 8.11 9.39 13.85
N LEU A 189 8.06 8.77 15.03
CA LEU A 189 7.06 9.12 16.03
C LEU A 189 7.27 10.54 16.57
N GLU A 190 8.51 10.93 16.82
CA GLU A 190 8.85 12.29 17.24
C GLU A 190 8.37 13.29 16.19
N PHE A 191 8.62 13.04 14.90
CA PHE A 191 8.11 13.86 13.81
C PHE A 191 6.58 13.95 13.79
N LEU A 192 5.88 12.80 13.91
CA LEU A 192 4.42 12.80 13.97
C LEU A 192 3.92 13.64 15.15
N THR A 193 4.42 13.38 16.35
CA THR A 193 3.89 13.97 17.59
C THR A 193 4.27 15.44 17.80
N THR A 194 5.47 15.85 17.36
CA THR A 194 5.96 17.22 17.57
C THR A 194 5.63 18.15 16.41
N GLU A 195 5.50 17.63 15.19
CA GLU A 195 5.30 18.47 14.00
C GLU A 195 3.95 18.24 13.33
N VAL A 196 3.55 17.00 13.09
CA VAL A 196 2.35 16.70 12.30
C VAL A 196 1.08 16.86 13.12
N MET A 197 0.95 16.11 14.22
CA MET A 197 -0.27 16.08 15.04
C MET A 197 -0.68 17.48 15.51
N PRO A 198 0.20 18.37 15.99
CA PRO A 198 -0.20 19.72 16.45
C PRO A 198 -0.72 20.63 15.32
N ARG A 199 -0.40 20.33 14.05
CA ARG A 199 -0.88 21.08 12.88
C ARG A 199 -2.18 20.51 12.32
N VAL A 200 -2.44 19.24 12.59
CA VAL A 200 -3.64 18.52 12.14
C VAL A 200 -4.75 18.65 13.20
N GLU A 201 -4.43 18.32 14.45
CA GLU A 201 -5.38 18.28 15.55
C GLU A 201 -5.47 19.64 16.25
N GLY A 202 -6.70 20.11 16.46
CA GLY A 202 -7.00 21.47 16.91
C GLY A 202 -7.98 22.14 15.96
N GLU A 203 -7.49 23.07 15.13
CA GLU A 203 -8.33 23.84 14.22
C GLU A 203 -8.97 22.99 13.11
N LEU A 204 -8.26 21.97 12.61
CA LEU A 204 -8.75 21.18 11.47
C LEU A 204 -9.56 19.96 11.90
N VAL A 205 -9.12 19.23 12.94
CA VAL A 205 -9.82 18.03 13.43
C VAL A 205 -9.68 17.87 14.94
N THR A 206 -10.65 17.21 15.57
CA THR A 206 -10.52 16.69 16.95
C THR A 206 -10.49 15.17 16.89
N ALA A 207 -9.39 14.55 17.32
CA ALA A 207 -9.26 13.10 17.28
C ALA A 207 -10.04 12.43 18.42
N SER A 208 -10.95 11.52 18.09
CA SER A 208 -11.54 10.57 19.06
C SER A 208 -10.71 9.29 19.17
N VAL A 209 -10.10 8.88 18.05
CA VAL A 209 -9.22 7.73 17.89
C VAL A 209 -8.13 8.13 16.91
N ARG A 210 -6.88 7.70 17.14
CA ARG A 210 -5.82 7.82 16.14
C ARG A 210 -5.47 6.46 15.56
N GLY A 211 -5.31 6.43 14.24
CA GLY A 211 -4.79 5.28 13.51
C GLY A 211 -3.64 5.64 12.59
N LEU A 212 -2.95 4.61 12.13
CA LEU A 212 -1.86 4.70 11.16
C LEU A 212 -2.23 3.90 9.91
N TRP A 213 -1.84 4.38 8.74
CA TRP A 213 -2.20 3.74 7.46
C TRP A 213 -1.03 3.83 6.49
N GLY A 214 -0.63 2.74 5.86
CA GLY A 214 0.41 2.81 4.83
C GLY A 214 0.60 1.55 4.01
N ALA A 215 1.41 1.66 2.96
CA ALA A 215 1.79 0.55 2.09
C ALA A 215 3.30 0.25 2.16
N SER A 216 3.70 -1.02 2.02
CA SER A 216 5.11 -1.40 2.00
C SER A 216 5.85 -0.94 3.27
N LEU A 217 6.89 -0.10 3.17
CA LEU A 217 7.52 0.54 4.33
C LEU A 217 6.56 1.39 5.15
N GLY A 218 5.59 2.07 4.52
CA GLY A 218 4.53 2.80 5.21
C GLY A 218 3.68 1.87 6.09
N GLY A 219 3.44 0.64 5.65
CA GLY A 219 2.77 -0.40 6.44
C GLY A 219 3.65 -0.92 7.58
N LEU A 220 4.96 -1.09 7.33
CA LEU A 220 5.95 -1.47 8.34
C LEU A 220 6.01 -0.47 9.49
N ILE A 221 6.22 0.83 9.19
CA ILE A 221 6.31 1.87 10.22
C ILE A 221 4.97 2.05 10.95
N SER A 222 3.84 1.91 10.25
CA SER A 222 2.51 2.03 10.84
C SER A 222 2.26 0.94 11.89
N LEU A 223 2.58 -0.32 11.57
CA LEU A 223 2.44 -1.41 12.53
C LEU A 223 3.48 -1.32 13.66
N PHE A 224 4.72 -0.96 13.34
CA PHE A 224 5.79 -0.79 14.33
C PHE A 224 5.43 0.25 15.40
N LEU A 225 4.96 1.43 14.99
CA LEU A 225 4.57 2.50 15.91
C LEU A 225 3.24 2.17 16.60
N GLY A 226 2.23 1.70 15.86
CA GLY A 226 0.94 1.35 16.43
C GLY A 226 1.05 0.34 17.57
N ALA A 227 1.91 -0.67 17.40
CA ALA A 227 2.09 -1.72 18.40
C ALA A 227 2.84 -1.25 19.65
N ARG A 228 3.71 -0.24 19.53
CA ARG A 228 4.56 0.25 20.63
C ARG A 228 3.96 1.41 21.42
N HIS A 229 2.94 2.07 20.86
CA HIS A 229 2.38 3.30 21.42
C HIS A 229 0.86 3.19 21.66
N PRO A 230 0.41 2.30 22.57
CA PRO A 230 -1.00 2.13 22.91
C PRO A 230 -1.67 3.40 23.46
N GLU A 231 -0.88 4.32 24.01
CA GLU A 231 -1.32 5.63 24.48
C GLU A 231 -1.69 6.59 23.35
N LEU A 232 -1.23 6.31 22.12
CA LEU A 232 -1.48 7.14 20.95
C LEU A 232 -2.40 6.48 19.94
N PHE A 233 -2.15 5.22 19.59
CA PHE A 233 -2.78 4.57 18.43
C PHE A 233 -3.53 3.30 18.82
N SER A 234 -4.70 3.09 18.23
CA SER A 234 -5.49 1.86 18.41
C SER A 234 -5.89 1.19 17.10
N ARG A 235 -5.52 1.78 15.95
CA ARG A 235 -5.88 1.27 14.62
C ARG A 235 -4.71 1.30 13.64
N VAL A 236 -4.55 0.25 12.85
CA VAL A 236 -3.53 0.18 11.80
C VAL A 236 -4.13 -0.42 10.53
N ALA A 237 -3.85 0.20 9.37
CA ALA A 237 -3.98 -0.42 8.06
C ALA A 237 -2.59 -0.58 7.44
N ALA A 238 -2.19 -1.81 7.09
CA ALA A 238 -0.93 -2.08 6.43
C ALA A 238 -1.15 -2.90 5.15
N HIS A 239 -0.93 -2.23 4.01
CA HIS A 239 -1.01 -2.83 2.68
C HIS A 239 0.36 -3.36 2.24
N SER A 240 0.46 -4.64 1.93
CA SER A 240 1.70 -5.32 1.55
C SER A 240 2.87 -4.94 2.48
N GLY A 241 2.68 -5.04 3.79
CA GLY A 241 3.66 -4.56 4.77
C GLY A 241 5.05 -5.16 4.53
N ALA A 242 6.08 -4.32 4.51
CA ALA A 242 7.47 -4.73 4.28
C ALA A 242 8.08 -5.41 5.52
N PHE A 243 7.47 -6.51 5.98
CA PHE A 243 7.80 -7.18 7.23
C PHE A 243 9.08 -8.03 7.18
N ILE A 244 9.72 -8.13 6.01
CA ILE A 244 11.13 -8.52 5.93
C ILE A 244 11.96 -7.29 6.28
N ALA A 245 12.14 -7.05 7.57
CA ALA A 245 12.87 -5.90 8.08
C ALA A 245 13.50 -6.21 9.44
N ARG A 246 14.63 -5.55 9.71
CA ARG A 246 15.34 -5.58 10.98
C ARG A 246 16.06 -4.25 11.21
N PRO A 247 16.09 -3.71 12.44
CA PRO A 247 16.80 -2.47 12.72
C PRO A 247 18.25 -2.52 12.21
N GLY A 248 18.64 -1.52 11.42
CA GLY A 248 19.99 -1.40 10.85
C GLY A 248 20.33 -2.37 9.71
N ALA A 249 19.42 -3.23 9.27
CA ALA A 249 19.69 -4.18 8.19
C ALA A 249 19.80 -3.46 6.83
N THR A 250 20.97 -3.58 6.22
CA THR A 250 21.27 -3.07 4.89
C THR A 250 21.90 -4.16 4.04
N ARG A 251 21.70 -4.05 2.72
CA ARG A 251 22.32 -4.89 1.70
C ARG A 251 22.75 -3.99 0.56
N GLU A 252 24.01 -4.05 0.17
CA GLU A 252 24.58 -3.22 -0.91
C GLU A 252 24.33 -1.70 -0.69
N GLY A 253 24.34 -1.25 0.57
CA GLY A 253 24.16 0.15 0.93
C GLY A 253 22.70 0.65 0.95
N VAL A 254 21.71 -0.23 0.70
CA VAL A 254 20.28 0.10 0.82
C VAL A 254 19.60 -0.76 1.88
N ILE A 255 18.43 -0.34 2.36
CA ILE A 255 17.65 -1.12 3.32
C ILE A 255 17.33 -2.52 2.77
N ASP A 256 17.53 -3.56 3.60
CA ASP A 256 17.25 -4.92 3.17
C ASP A 256 15.79 -5.29 3.44
N THR A 257 15.03 -5.47 2.35
CA THR A 257 13.63 -5.91 2.36
C THR A 257 13.45 -7.31 1.75
N THR A 258 14.53 -8.09 1.70
CA THR A 258 14.59 -9.41 1.05
C THR A 258 15.13 -10.49 1.96
N THR A 259 16.17 -10.19 2.75
CA THR A 259 16.91 -11.18 3.55
C THR A 259 17.09 -10.79 5.01
N ALA A 260 16.59 -9.64 5.45
CA ALA A 260 16.77 -9.10 6.80
C ALA A 260 16.15 -9.93 7.94
N GLY A 261 15.31 -10.92 7.59
CA GLY A 261 14.44 -11.63 8.52
C GLY A 261 13.23 -10.79 8.93
N GLU A 262 12.44 -11.30 9.87
CA GLU A 262 11.13 -10.73 10.23
C GLU A 262 11.12 -10.24 11.68
N TRP A 263 12.02 -9.30 11.99
CA TRP A 263 12.23 -8.86 13.38
C TRP A 263 10.94 -8.35 14.03
N LEU A 264 10.10 -7.59 13.30
CA LEU A 264 8.85 -7.09 13.84
C LEU A 264 7.88 -8.24 14.21
N LEU A 265 7.85 -9.32 13.43
CA LEU A 265 7.03 -10.50 13.75
C LEU A 265 7.45 -11.11 15.10
N ASP A 266 8.76 -11.27 15.31
CA ASP A 266 9.30 -11.83 16.55
C ASP A 266 9.02 -10.92 17.76
N GLU A 267 9.14 -9.60 17.58
CA GLU A 267 8.80 -8.62 18.61
C GLU A 267 7.33 -8.65 19.02
N LEU A 268 6.41 -8.72 18.03
CA LEU A 268 4.98 -8.79 18.31
C LEU A 268 4.57 -10.14 18.91
N ARG A 269 5.31 -11.22 18.62
CA ARG A 269 5.11 -12.51 19.30
C ARG A 269 5.48 -12.42 20.78
N ALA A 270 6.57 -11.71 21.10
CA ALA A 270 7.01 -11.51 22.47
C ALA A 270 6.13 -10.51 23.24
N ASN A 271 5.65 -9.45 22.57
CA ASN A 271 4.82 -8.39 23.15
C ASN A 271 3.58 -8.14 22.27
N PRO A 272 2.52 -8.96 22.41
CA PRO A 272 1.33 -8.85 21.57
C PRO A 272 0.61 -7.51 21.73
N PRO A 273 0.28 -6.80 20.63
CA PRO A 273 -0.41 -5.51 20.68
C PRO A 273 -1.93 -5.70 20.84
N THR A 274 -2.37 -6.08 22.02
CA THR A 274 -3.79 -6.41 22.32
C THR A 274 -4.75 -5.23 22.23
N HIS A 275 -4.23 -4.00 22.22
CA HIS A 275 -5.00 -2.77 22.06
C HIS A 275 -5.30 -2.41 20.59
N LEU A 276 -4.64 -3.05 19.62
CA LEU A 276 -4.77 -2.71 18.21
C LEU A 276 -5.90 -3.46 17.51
N THR A 277 -6.63 -2.72 16.68
CA THR A 277 -7.40 -3.26 15.56
C THR A 277 -6.61 -3.08 14.26
N THR A 278 -6.27 -4.18 13.58
CA THR A 278 -5.34 -4.15 12.43
C THR A 278 -5.98 -4.69 11.15
N SER A 279 -5.97 -3.91 10.07
CA SER A 279 -6.24 -4.39 8.72
C SER A 279 -4.92 -4.72 8.02
N LEU A 280 -4.78 -5.95 7.56
CA LEU A 280 -3.65 -6.42 6.77
C LEU A 280 -4.13 -6.83 5.38
N ASP A 281 -3.33 -6.57 4.37
CA ASP A 281 -3.53 -7.18 3.05
C ASP A 281 -2.23 -7.27 2.26
N THR A 282 -2.24 -8.04 1.18
CA THR A 282 -1.10 -8.20 0.27
C THR A 282 -1.59 -8.67 -1.09
N GLY A 283 -0.80 -8.41 -2.14
CA GLY A 283 -0.93 -9.10 -3.41
C GLY A 283 -0.41 -10.53 -3.30
N THR A 284 -0.92 -11.45 -4.12
CA THR A 284 -0.42 -12.85 -4.18
C THR A 284 0.78 -13.03 -5.11
N LEU A 285 1.10 -12.02 -5.92
CA LEU A 285 2.18 -12.03 -6.90
C LEU A 285 3.30 -11.07 -6.47
N GLU A 286 3.71 -11.17 -5.19
CA GLU A 286 4.81 -10.38 -4.64
C GLU A 286 5.60 -11.13 -3.57
N TRP A 287 6.88 -10.79 -3.42
CA TRP A 287 7.78 -11.39 -2.43
C TRP A 287 7.35 -11.19 -0.96
N LEU A 288 6.49 -10.21 -0.68
CA LEU A 288 5.99 -9.93 0.68
C LEU A 288 4.73 -10.73 1.05
N THR A 289 4.18 -11.54 0.13
CA THR A 289 3.01 -12.40 0.41
C THR A 289 3.25 -13.28 1.64
N GLY A 290 4.38 -13.99 1.67
CA GLY A 290 4.75 -14.90 2.76
C GLY A 290 4.86 -14.21 4.12
N PRO A 291 5.64 -13.11 4.24
CA PRO A 291 5.71 -12.30 5.45
C PRO A 291 4.36 -11.77 5.94
N ASN A 292 3.50 -11.29 5.04
CA ASN A 292 2.17 -10.79 5.42
C ASN A 292 1.25 -11.92 5.90
N ARG A 293 1.29 -13.11 5.26
CA ARG A 293 0.59 -14.31 5.76
C ARG A 293 1.04 -14.71 7.16
N ARG A 294 2.34 -14.68 7.44
CA ARG A 294 2.88 -15.00 8.77
C ARG A 294 2.48 -13.98 9.82
N MET A 295 2.48 -12.69 9.46
CA MET A 295 1.98 -11.63 10.33
C MET A 295 0.49 -11.83 10.65
N ALA A 296 -0.35 -12.06 9.64
CA ALA A 296 -1.76 -12.36 9.85
C ALA A 296 -1.97 -13.63 10.69
N GLY A 297 -1.19 -14.69 10.42
CA GLY A 297 -1.20 -15.93 11.21
C GLY A 297 -0.88 -15.69 12.68
N LEU A 298 0.12 -14.87 13.00
CA LEU A 298 0.44 -14.48 14.37
C LEU A 298 -0.74 -13.78 15.05
N PHE A 299 -1.39 -12.84 14.35
CA PHE A 299 -2.56 -12.14 14.89
C PHE A 299 -3.73 -13.10 15.16
N ALA A 300 -3.95 -14.07 14.28
CA ALA A 300 -4.96 -15.11 14.46
C ALA A 300 -4.64 -16.04 15.64
N ASP A 301 -3.40 -16.55 15.71
CA ASP A 301 -2.95 -17.45 16.78
C ASP A 301 -3.08 -16.82 18.18
N LEU A 302 -2.87 -15.50 18.25
CA LEU A 302 -2.98 -14.70 19.48
C LEU A 302 -4.37 -14.10 19.71
N SER A 303 -5.35 -14.38 18.83
CA SER A 303 -6.71 -13.83 18.90
C SER A 303 -6.75 -12.29 18.96
N LEU A 304 -5.84 -11.62 18.25
CA LEU A 304 -5.80 -10.17 18.14
C LEU A 304 -6.86 -9.70 17.12
N ALA A 305 -7.44 -8.52 17.33
CA ALA A 305 -8.46 -7.96 16.44
C ALA A 305 -7.84 -7.62 15.07
N HIS A 306 -8.11 -8.43 14.05
CA HIS A 306 -7.59 -8.19 12.71
C HIS A 306 -8.49 -8.69 11.58
N GLN A 307 -8.25 -8.14 10.40
CA GLN A 307 -8.62 -8.76 9.13
C GLN A 307 -7.38 -9.00 8.28
N TYR A 308 -7.44 -9.99 7.40
CA TYR A 308 -6.42 -10.23 6.40
C TYR A 308 -7.04 -10.58 5.04
N ARG A 309 -6.57 -9.93 3.98
CA ARG A 309 -7.02 -10.20 2.60
C ARG A 309 -5.86 -10.33 1.62
N GLU A 310 -6.08 -11.14 0.61
CA GLU A 310 -5.14 -11.32 -0.49
C GLU A 310 -5.79 -10.94 -1.80
N TYR A 311 -5.05 -10.22 -2.64
CA TYR A 311 -5.51 -9.78 -3.95
C TYR A 311 -4.68 -10.45 -5.04
N PRO A 312 -5.29 -10.94 -6.13
CA PRO A 312 -4.55 -11.60 -7.21
C PRO A 312 -3.80 -10.57 -8.08
N SER A 313 -2.81 -9.91 -7.51
CA SER A 313 -2.00 -8.86 -8.13
C SER A 313 -0.65 -8.78 -7.40
N GLY A 314 0.28 -7.96 -7.88
CA GLY A 314 1.60 -7.78 -7.27
C GLY A 314 1.69 -6.66 -6.25
N HIS A 315 2.93 -6.21 -6.00
CA HIS A 315 3.26 -5.12 -5.08
C HIS A 315 3.03 -3.75 -5.75
N ASN A 316 1.77 -3.42 -6.04
CA ASN A 316 1.41 -2.29 -6.88
C ASN A 316 0.16 -1.55 -6.39
N TRP A 317 -0.13 -0.40 -6.99
CA TRP A 317 -1.27 0.43 -6.60
C TRP A 317 -2.63 -0.15 -7.02
N VAL A 318 -2.68 -1.11 -7.93
CA VAL A 318 -3.93 -1.81 -8.23
C VAL A 318 -4.36 -2.64 -7.02
N THR A 319 -3.42 -3.40 -6.45
CA THR A 319 -3.60 -4.13 -5.19
C THR A 319 -4.04 -3.20 -4.07
N TRP A 320 -3.26 -2.15 -3.77
CA TRP A 320 -3.52 -1.30 -2.61
C TRP A 320 -4.82 -0.51 -2.76
N ARG A 321 -5.14 -0.05 -3.97
CA ARG A 321 -6.38 0.68 -4.24
C ARG A 321 -7.61 -0.19 -4.05
N GLU A 322 -7.58 -1.44 -4.53
CA GLU A 322 -8.70 -2.36 -4.29
C GLU A 322 -8.84 -2.77 -2.83
N ALA A 323 -7.76 -2.72 -2.05
CA ALA A 323 -7.80 -3.01 -0.62
C ALA A 323 -8.36 -1.88 0.25
N LEU A 324 -8.33 -0.62 -0.22
CA LEU A 324 -8.75 0.53 0.60
C LEU A 324 -10.18 0.45 1.15
N PRO A 325 -11.20 0.10 0.35
CA PRO A 325 -12.58 0.02 0.85
C PRO A 325 -12.73 -0.94 2.01
N GLU A 326 -12.12 -2.11 1.88
CA GLU A 326 -12.18 -3.16 2.87
C GLU A 326 -11.44 -2.80 4.15
N ALA A 327 -10.26 -2.19 4.04
CA ALA A 327 -9.53 -1.67 5.20
C ALA A 327 -10.31 -0.56 5.90
N PHE A 328 -10.93 0.34 5.13
CA PHE A 328 -11.66 1.48 5.67
C PHE A 328 -12.89 1.03 6.44
N LEU A 329 -13.74 0.21 5.83
CA LEU A 329 -14.98 -0.28 6.44
C LEU A 329 -14.69 -1.05 7.74
N TYR A 330 -13.73 -1.97 7.71
CA TYR A 330 -13.33 -2.74 8.89
C TYR A 330 -12.86 -1.84 10.04
N LEU A 331 -11.98 -0.88 9.76
CA LEU A 331 -11.47 0.03 10.79
C LEU A 331 -12.53 1.01 11.31
N GLN A 332 -13.64 1.21 10.61
CA GLN A 332 -14.78 1.98 11.12
C GLN A 332 -15.76 1.16 11.99
N GLY A 333 -15.49 -0.14 12.19
CA GLY A 333 -16.37 -1.03 12.94
C GLY A 333 -17.45 -1.68 12.09
N GLY A 334 -17.20 -1.83 10.78
CA GLY A 334 -18.02 -2.62 9.86
C GLY A 334 -17.91 -4.13 10.08
#